data_AF-A0A965SQ74-F1
#
_entry.id   AF-A0A965SQ74-F1
#
_cell.length_a   1.000
_cell.length_b   1.000
_cell.length_c   1.000
_cell.angle_alpha   90.00
_cell.angle_beta   90.00
_cell.angle_gamma   90.00
#
_symmetry.space_group_name_H-M   'P 1'
#
loop_
_entity.id
_entity.type
_entity.pdbx_description
1 polymer ?
#
loop_
_entity_poly.entity_id
_entity_poly.type
_entity_poly.pdbx_seq_one_letter_code
_entity_poly.pdbx_strand_id
1 'polypeptide(L)' 'MIRLRVYCKTDMVARLSISYFDKAMGKGKEVSTEDLQEWRNRETPIRPNTYMSALKKEVCAAKAVAG' A
#
# COMPACT_ATOMS: atom_id res chain seq x y z
N MET A 1 5.75 -1.83 -8.69
CA MET A 1 5.19 -0.80 -7.80
C MET A 1 3.90 -1.33 -7.19
N ILE A 2 3.63 -1.03 -5.92
CA ILE A 2 2.44 -1.53 -5.22
C ILE A 2 1.58 -0.36 -4.75
N ARG A 3 0.28 -0.46 -4.94
CA ARG A 3 -0.71 0.48 -4.40
C ARG A 3 -1.42 -0.14 -3.21
N LEU A 4 -1.34 0.54 -2.07
CA LEU A 4 -1.87 0.09 -0.79
C LEU A 4 -2.82 1.17 -0.25
N ARG A 5 -3.94 0.74 0.33
CA ARG A 5 -4.80 1.57 1.17
C ARG A 5 -4.50 1.24 2.63
N VAL A 6 -4.00 2.21 3.38
CA VAL A 6 -3.71 2.06 4.81
C VAL A 6 -4.86 2.68 5.61
N TYR A 7 -5.46 1.89 6.49
CA TYR A 7 -6.51 2.36 7.40
C TYR A 7 -5.90 2.74 8.75
N CYS A 8 -5.63 4.04 8.94
CA CYS A 8 -4.95 4.54 10.13
C CYS A 8 -5.69 4.33 11.45
N LYS A 9 -7.02 4.17 11.42
CA LYS A 9 -7.87 4.01 12.61
C LYS A 9 -7.97 2.54 13.07
N THR A 10 -7.99 1.61 12.12
CA THR A 10 -8.25 0.18 12.37
C THR A 10 -7.02 -0.70 12.22
N ASP A 11 -5.87 -0.13 11.87
CA ASP A 11 -4.59 -0.82 11.67
C ASP A 11 -4.67 -1.94 10.63
N MET A 12 -5.46 -1.69 9.59
CA MET A 12 -5.64 -2.58 8.46
C MET A 12 -4.93 -2.04 7.22
N VAL A 13 -4.49 -2.93 6.35
CA VAL A 13 -3.98 -2.59 5.02
C VAL A 13 -4.69 -3.42 3.95
N ALA A 14 -5.13 -2.77 2.89
CA ALA A 14 -5.68 -3.40 1.69
C ALA A 14 -4.74 -3.16 0.51
N ARG A 15 -4.50 -4.22 -0.26
CA ARG A 15 -3.75 -4.14 -1.52
C ARG A 15 -4.71 -3.81 -2.64
N LEU A 16 -4.45 -2.73 -3.36
CA LEU A 16 -5.28 -2.29 -4.47
C LEU A 16 -4.74 -2.82 -5.79
N SER A 17 -3.44 -2.62 -6.04
CA SER A 17 -2.84 -3.11 -7.28
C SER A 17 -1.34 -3.34 -7.19
N ILE A 18 -0.84 -4.22 -8.07
CA ILE A 18 0.57 -4.51 -8.24
C ILE A 18 0.92 -4.31 -9.71
N SER A 19 1.85 -3.40 -9.98
CA SER A 19 2.40 -3.16 -11.32
C SER A 19 3.82 -3.69 -11.39
N TYR A 20 4.14 -4.50 -12.40
CA TYR A 20 5.49 -4.99 -12.68
C TYR A 20 6.10 -4.19 -13.82
N PHE A 21 7.35 -3.77 -13.64
CA PHE A 21 8.07 -2.96 -14.60
C PHE A 21 9.37 -3.64 -15.00
N ASP A 22 9.82 -3.37 -16.22
CA ASP A 22 11.04 -3.93 -16.80
C ASP A 22 12.31 -3.50 -16.04
N LYS A 23 12.33 -2.30 -15.46
CA LYS A 23 13.47 -1.79 -14.69
C LYS A 23 13.15 -1.66 -13.21
N ALA A 24 14.22 -1.69 -12.40
CA ALA A 24 14.15 -1.49 -10.95
C ALA A 24 13.46 -0.16 -10.58
N MET A 25 12.88 -0.13 -9.38
CA MET A 25 12.17 1.02 -8.82
C MET A 25 10.92 1.46 -9.62
N GLY A 26 10.31 0.55 -10.39
CA GLY A 26 9.11 0.86 -11.18
C GLY A 26 9.38 1.75 -12.40
N LYS A 27 10.60 1.71 -12.93
CA LYS A 27 10.99 2.48 -14.12
C LYS A 27 10.85 1.64 -15.38
N GLY A 28 10.75 2.30 -16.53
CA GLY A 28 10.65 1.64 -17.83
C GLY A 28 9.22 1.24 -18.18
N LYS A 29 9.09 0.26 -19.08
CA LYS A 29 7.79 -0.20 -19.59
C LYS A 29 7.11 -1.09 -18.54
N GLU A 30 5.81 -0.84 -18.32
CA GLU A 30 4.97 -1.72 -17.50
C GLU A 30 4.74 -3.04 -18.26
N VAL A 31 5.12 -4.14 -17.62
CA VAL A 31 5.08 -5.49 -18.20
C VAL A 31 3.74 -6.16 -17.88
N SER A 32 3.22 -5.91 -16.68
CA SER A 32 1.98 -6.49 -16.20
C SER A 32 1.42 -5.66 -15.05
N THR A 33 0.09 -5.64 -14.94
CA THR A 33 -0.64 -5.01 -13.84
C THR A 33 -1.67 -6.00 -13.33
N GLU A 34 -1.70 -6.19 -12.02
CA GLU A 34 -2.71 -6.97 -11.31
C GLU A 34 -3.49 -6.02 -10.41
N ASP A 35 -4.67 -5.59 -10.86
CA ASP A 35 -5.62 -4.82 -10.06
C ASP A 35 -6.54 -5.78 -9.28
N LEU A 36 -6.60 -5.60 -7.97
CA LEU A 36 -7.57 -6.28 -7.12
C LEU A 36 -8.90 -5.54 -7.21
N GLN A 37 -9.92 -6.28 -7.62
CA GLN A 37 -11.30 -5.79 -7.71
C GLN A 37 -11.80 -5.32 -6.33
N GLU A 38 -12.20 -4.06 -6.21
CA GLU A 38 -12.39 -3.34 -4.94
C GLU A 38 -13.37 -4.01 -3.95
N TRP A 39 -14.36 -4.75 -4.44
CA TRP A 39 -15.35 -5.46 -3.60
C TRP A 39 -14.81 -6.70 -2.88
N ARG A 40 -13.61 -7.17 -3.23
CA ARG A 40 -12.99 -8.38 -2.66
C ARG A 40 -11.69 -8.10 -1.89
N ASN A 41 -11.47 -6.84 -1.53
CA ASN A 41 -10.26 -6.42 -0.85
C ASN A 41 -10.10 -7.16 0.49
N ARG A 42 -9.17 -8.12 0.51
CA ARG A 42 -8.75 -8.78 1.75
C ARG A 42 -7.94 -7.79 2.56
N GLU A 43 -8.61 -7.13 3.49
CA GLU A 43 -7.96 -6.33 4.51
C GLU A 43 -7.12 -7.26 5.39
N THR A 44 -5.87 -6.88 5.60
CA THR A 44 -4.94 -7.62 6.44
C THR A 44 -4.48 -6.75 7.60
N PRO A 45 -4.42 -7.29 8.83
CA PRO A 45 -3.99 -6.52 9.98
C PRO A 45 -2.49 -6.22 9.90
N ILE A 46 -2.12 -4.98 10.24
CA ILE A 46 -0.73 -4.53 10.31
C ILE A 46 -0.11 -5.07 11.59
N ARG A 47 0.87 -5.98 11.45
CA ARG A 47 1.60 -6.54 12.59
C ARG A 47 2.72 -5.58 13.05
N PRO A 48 2.98 -5.47 14.37
CA PRO A 48 4.15 -4.75 14.88
C PRO A 48 5.45 -5.30 14.26
N ASN A 49 6.47 -4.45 14.11
CA ASN A 49 7.79 -4.78 13.56
C ASN A 49 7.81 -5.24 12.08
N THR A 50 6.76 -4.95 11.32
CA THR A 50 6.75 -5.15 9.86
C THR A 50 7.03 -3.85 9.12
N TYR A 51 7.46 -3.94 7.86
CA TYR A 51 7.60 -2.75 7.01
C TYR A 51 6.29 -1.98 6.88
N MET A 52 5.13 -2.66 6.96
CA MET A 52 3.82 -2.03 6.98
C MET A 52 3.59 -1.15 8.22
N SER A 53 4.17 -1.53 9.37
CA SER A 53 4.10 -0.70 10.59
C SER A 53 4.95 0.57 10.47
N ALA A 54 6.09 0.51 9.78
CA ALA A 54 6.89 1.69 9.46
C ALA A 54 6.17 2.59 8.45
N LEU A 55 5.62 2.01 7.39
CA LEU A 55 4.82 2.72 6.38
C LEU A 55 3.62 3.44 7.01
N LYS A 56 2.92 2.77 7.94
CA LYS A 56 1.80 3.38 8.68
C LYS A 56 2.25 4.64 9.44
N LYS A 57 3.41 4.60 10.10
CA LYS A 57 3.92 5.77 10.84
C LYS A 57 4.15 6.95 9.90
N GLU A 58 4.76 6.73 8.74
CA GLU A 58 5.03 7.79 7.77
C GLU A 58 3.72 8.36 7.17
N VAL A 59 2.80 7.49 6.75
CA VAL A 59 1.57 7.90 6.07
C VAL A 59 0.53 8.52 7.02
N CYS A 60 0.36 7.92 8.21
CA CYS A 60 -0.65 8.36 9.16
C CYS A 60 -0.20 9.54 10.02
N ALA A 61 1.10 9.69 10.30
CA ALA A 61 1.61 10.88 11.00
C ALA A 61 1.56 12.13 10.11
N ALA A 62 1.81 11.98 8.79
CA ALA A 62 1.72 13.09 7.85
C ALA A 62 0.32 13.73 7.76
N LYS A 63 -0.75 12.98 8.07
CA LYS A 63 -2.12 13.50 8.08
C LYS A 63 -2.44 14.42 9.26
N ALA A 64 -1.60 14.49 10.29
CA ALA A 64 -1.80 15.43 11.40
C ALA A 64 -1.44 16.89 11.05
N VAL A 65 -0.79 17.15 9.90
CA VAL A 65 -0.24 18.47 9.53
C VAL A 65 -1.06 19.16 8.41
N ALA A 66 -2.13 18.54 7.93
CA ALA A 66 -3.09 19.18 7.02
C ALA A 66 -4.32 19.63 7.81
N GLY A 67 -4.15 20.70 8.59
CA GLY A 67 -5.21 21.45 9.28
C GLY A 67 -5.18 22.90 8.82
#